data_AF-A0A3D1TGV9-F1
#
_entry.id   AF-A0A3D1TGV9-F1
#
_cell.length_a   1.000
_cell.length_b   1.000
_cell.length_c   1.000
_cell.angle_alpha   90.00
_cell.angle_beta   90.00
_cell.angle_gamma   90.00
#
_symmetry.space_group_name_H-M   'P 1'
#
loop_
_entity.id
_entity.type
_entity.pdbx_description
1 polymer ?
#
loop_
_entity_poly.entity_id
_entity_poly.type
_entity_poly.pdbx_seq_one_letter_code
_entity_poly.pdbx_strand_id
1 'polypeptide(L)'
;MKNRDIYLKDPATRKLVNEGVATVNDDMTRQALAFLRYELETFVCDGQYEKGLSHILETYLKNIEQAQQPAVWVSGFYGSGKSHLVKMLRALWVDTPFPDGATARGIANLPQAIRDHLKELSTMAKRHGGLHAASGTLGAGASGSVRLALLRIIFKSAGLPEQYPIARFVVWLQREGIADEVRQLVEQMGFDWTEELENFYVAEGLHAALVQAKPNLFSSSDSCVETLNNLYPHVQDVSSDEMLKAIRQALTKAGKFPLTLIVLDEVQQYIGENSQRSIEVQEVVEACSKNFSGKLLFIGTGQTAVTGTSNLKKLEGRFTIRVELSDADVDTVIRKVILAKQPQAKTPIEQVMETNLGEISRHLNGTTIGHRQDDVPHFPQDYPILPVRRRFWENTLRVLDQTGTDSQLRNQLSMVHKVIQTNLDAPLGHVVSADYLYFDSADKLLQSRILPRKVHEKTMSWSKGSEDDQLMARACGLVFLINKLGGHNNEIGIRATIDTLADLLIEDLSNGSSGLRSRLPRLLDHCELLM
;
A
#
# COMPACT_ATOMS: atom_id res chain seq x y z
N MET A 1 28.07 -22.41 -10.31
CA MET A 1 27.26 -21.44 -9.54
C MET A 1 25.82 -21.88 -9.64
N LYS A 2 25.10 -21.98 -8.52
CA LYS A 2 23.65 -22.23 -8.49
C LYS A 2 22.90 -20.91 -8.48
N ASN A 3 21.61 -20.93 -8.82
CA ASN A 3 20.75 -19.76 -8.75
C ASN A 3 20.65 -19.18 -7.33
N ARG A 4 20.69 -20.00 -6.28
CA ARG A 4 20.72 -19.50 -4.89
C ARG A 4 21.89 -18.55 -4.61
N ASP A 5 23.05 -18.82 -5.19
CA ASP A 5 24.30 -18.13 -4.88
C ASP A 5 24.34 -16.68 -5.41
N ILE A 6 23.43 -16.31 -6.31
CA ILE A 6 23.45 -15.01 -6.97
C ILE A 6 22.80 -13.91 -6.13
N TYR A 7 21.95 -14.28 -5.16
CA TYR A 7 21.11 -13.33 -4.43
C TYR A 7 21.86 -12.70 -3.25
N LEU A 8 21.59 -11.41 -3.02
CA LEU A 8 22.11 -10.69 -1.87
C LEU A 8 21.57 -11.24 -0.54
N LYS A 9 20.29 -11.66 -0.55
CA LYS A 9 19.60 -12.34 0.54
C LYS A 9 18.99 -13.63 0.00
N ASP A 10 19.17 -14.75 0.70
CA ASP A 10 18.64 -16.04 0.26
C ASP A 10 17.09 -16.00 0.17
N PRO A 11 16.50 -16.20 -1.02
CA PRO A 11 15.05 -16.18 -1.20
C PRO A 11 14.30 -17.21 -0.35
N ALA A 12 14.92 -18.33 0.04
CA ALA A 12 14.26 -19.36 0.85
C ALA A 12 14.02 -18.91 2.31
N THR A 13 14.86 -18.01 2.82
CA THR A 13 14.78 -17.52 4.21
C THR A 13 13.99 -16.22 4.33
N ARG A 14 13.73 -15.57 3.21
CA ARG A 14 13.07 -14.28 3.16
C ARG A 14 11.56 -14.44 3.32
N LYS A 15 10.96 -13.59 4.16
CA LYS A 15 9.50 -13.49 4.30
C LYS A 15 9.03 -12.14 3.77
N LEU A 16 8.02 -12.15 2.92
CA LEU A 16 7.25 -10.95 2.59
C LEU A 16 6.33 -10.64 3.78
N VAL A 17 6.69 -9.62 4.55
CA VAL A 17 5.88 -9.20 5.70
C VAL A 17 4.59 -8.53 5.21
N ASN A 18 3.48 -8.82 5.90
CA ASN A 18 2.12 -8.34 5.60
C ASN A 18 1.60 -8.68 4.19
N GLU A 19 2.10 -9.76 3.58
CA GLU A 19 1.79 -10.16 2.21
C GLU A 19 1.97 -9.03 1.17
N GLY A 20 2.70 -7.95 1.48
CA GLY A 20 2.84 -6.78 0.61
C GLY A 20 1.68 -5.75 0.65
N VAL A 21 0.77 -5.81 1.63
CA VAL A 21 -0.27 -4.78 1.83
C VAL A 21 0.26 -3.65 2.71
N ALA A 22 0.22 -2.41 2.22
CA ALA A 22 0.46 -1.23 3.05
C ALA A 22 -0.88 -0.73 3.60
N THR A 23 -1.22 -1.09 4.84
CA THR A 23 -2.35 -0.46 5.53
C THR A 23 -1.92 0.90 6.07
N VAL A 24 -2.63 1.95 5.65
CA VAL A 24 -2.43 3.33 6.13
C VAL A 24 -3.34 3.52 7.35
N ASN A 25 -2.79 3.30 8.53
CA ASN A 25 -3.44 3.58 9.80
C ASN A 25 -2.40 4.00 10.85
N ASP A 26 -2.89 4.46 12.00
CA ASP A 26 -2.07 4.89 13.12
C ASP A 26 -1.96 3.80 14.21
N ASP A 27 -1.95 2.51 13.84
CA ASP A 27 -1.76 1.40 14.79
C ASP A 27 -0.31 1.35 15.30
N MET A 28 -0.16 1.30 16.63
CA MET A 28 1.12 1.30 17.34
C MET A 28 1.37 -0.01 18.12
N THR A 29 0.60 -1.06 17.85
CA THR A 29 0.85 -2.40 18.41
C THR A 29 2.27 -2.89 18.06
N ARG A 30 2.84 -3.78 18.89
CA ARG A 30 4.18 -4.36 18.61
C ARG A 30 4.26 -5.03 17.23
N GLN A 31 3.17 -5.66 16.80
CA GLN A 31 3.06 -6.28 15.49
C GLN A 31 3.03 -5.23 14.36
N ALA A 32 2.23 -4.17 14.49
CA ALA A 32 2.20 -3.08 13.51
C ALA A 32 3.56 -2.38 13.38
N LEU A 33 4.26 -2.15 14.50
CA LEU A 33 5.61 -1.61 14.49
C LEU A 33 6.62 -2.55 13.83
N ALA A 34 6.56 -3.86 14.09
CA ALA A 34 7.42 -4.83 13.40
C ALA A 34 7.20 -4.81 11.87
N PHE A 35 5.96 -4.64 11.42
CA PHE A 35 5.62 -4.51 10.01
C PHE A 35 6.15 -3.20 9.42
N LEU A 36 5.92 -2.08 10.09
CA LEU A 36 6.43 -0.77 9.65
C LEU A 36 7.95 -0.78 9.54
N ARG A 37 8.66 -1.39 10.49
CA ARG A 37 10.12 -1.52 10.44
C ARG A 37 10.58 -2.24 9.18
N TYR A 38 10.00 -3.40 8.88
CA TYR A 38 10.35 -4.15 7.68
C TYR A 38 10.09 -3.35 6.40
N GLU A 39 8.96 -2.65 6.32
CA GLU A 39 8.65 -1.79 5.18
C GLU A 39 9.69 -0.67 5.03
N LEU A 40 10.12 -0.03 6.11
CA LEU A 40 11.18 0.99 6.09
C LEU A 40 12.55 0.42 5.68
N GLU A 41 12.92 -0.77 6.16
CA GLU A 41 14.18 -1.45 5.79
C GLU A 41 14.21 -1.84 4.31
N THR A 42 13.04 -2.10 3.72
CA THR A 42 12.88 -2.49 2.32
C THR A 42 12.39 -1.36 1.44
N PHE A 43 12.25 -0.15 1.99
CA PHE A 43 11.75 1.01 1.26
C PHE A 43 12.78 1.46 0.23
N VAL A 44 12.36 1.48 -1.03
CA VAL A 44 13.17 1.97 -2.15
C VAL A 44 12.65 3.36 -2.51
N CYS A 45 13.37 4.39 -2.08
CA CYS A 45 13.11 5.77 -2.44
C CYS A 45 13.96 6.15 -3.65
N ASP A 46 13.41 5.94 -4.84
CA ASP A 46 14.03 6.23 -6.15
C ASP A 46 12.93 6.61 -7.15
N GLY A 47 13.27 7.04 -8.36
CA GLY A 47 12.29 7.27 -9.43
C GLY A 47 11.19 8.26 -9.03
N GLN A 48 9.92 7.88 -9.18
CA GLN A 48 8.80 8.77 -8.81
C GLN A 48 8.59 8.85 -7.29
N TYR A 49 9.04 7.86 -6.51
CA TYR A 49 8.95 7.93 -5.05
C TYR A 49 9.86 9.04 -4.52
N GLU A 50 11.10 9.10 -5.01
CA GLU A 50 12.02 10.18 -4.65
C GLU A 50 11.50 11.55 -5.10
N LYS A 51 11.12 11.68 -6.38
CA LYS A 51 10.59 12.93 -6.92
C LYS A 51 9.34 13.39 -6.18
N GLY A 52 8.42 12.47 -5.91
CA GLY A 52 7.18 12.72 -5.18
C GLY A 52 7.43 13.19 -3.76
N LEU A 53 8.25 12.45 -2.98
CA LEU A 53 8.59 12.85 -1.62
C LEU A 53 9.32 14.20 -1.59
N SER A 54 10.27 14.41 -2.50
CA SER A 54 10.99 15.68 -2.60
C SER A 54 10.03 16.83 -2.87
N HIS A 55 9.15 16.68 -3.85
CA HIS A 55 8.20 17.73 -4.22
C HIS A 55 7.21 18.05 -3.10
N ILE A 56 6.72 17.02 -2.39
CA ILE A 56 5.84 17.19 -1.23
C ILE A 56 6.54 17.95 -0.11
N LEU A 57 7.73 17.50 0.30
CA LEU A 57 8.46 18.09 1.41
C LEU A 57 8.91 19.52 1.07
N GLU A 58 9.47 19.73 -0.13
CA GLU A 58 9.90 21.06 -0.59
C GLU A 58 8.73 22.04 -0.64
N THR A 59 7.58 21.62 -1.19
CA THR A 59 6.38 22.46 -1.24
C THR A 59 5.89 22.80 0.16
N TYR A 60 5.85 21.81 1.06
CA TYR A 60 5.44 22.05 2.44
C TYR A 60 6.34 23.07 3.12
N LEU A 61 7.66 22.84 3.09
CA LEU A 61 8.69 23.66 3.73
C LEU A 61 8.61 25.12 3.27
N LYS A 62 8.48 25.35 1.95
CA LYS A 62 8.33 26.71 1.38
C LYS A 62 7.10 27.46 1.87
N ASN A 63 6.05 26.75 2.28
CA ASN A 63 4.75 27.32 2.63
C ASN A 63 4.44 27.31 4.13
N ILE A 64 5.35 26.84 5.00
CA ILE A 64 5.12 26.79 6.47
C ILE A 64 4.71 28.15 7.04
N GLU A 65 5.32 29.22 6.55
CA GLU A 65 5.07 30.60 7.02
C GLU A 65 3.99 31.33 6.19
N GLN A 66 3.38 30.66 5.21
CA GLN A 66 2.35 31.25 4.36
C GLN A 66 0.96 31.11 4.97
N ALA A 67 0.01 31.90 4.48
CA ALA A 67 -1.37 31.88 4.97
C ALA A 67 -2.08 30.54 4.70
N GLN A 68 -1.68 29.83 3.65
CA GLN A 68 -2.29 28.58 3.21
C GLN A 68 -1.22 27.55 2.84
N GLN A 69 -1.55 26.28 3.06
CA GLN A 69 -0.75 25.16 2.59
C GLN A 69 -1.52 24.45 1.46
N PRO A 70 -0.99 24.41 0.22
CA PRO A 70 -1.62 23.67 -0.87
C PRO A 70 -1.66 22.16 -0.55
N ALA A 71 -2.81 21.52 -0.82
CA ALA A 71 -2.95 20.09 -0.64
C ALA A 71 -2.34 19.30 -1.80
N VAL A 72 -1.91 18.07 -1.52
CA VAL A 72 -1.24 17.18 -2.48
C VAL A 72 -2.17 16.03 -2.89
N TRP A 73 -2.28 15.79 -4.18
CA TRP A 73 -2.90 14.58 -4.72
C TRP A 73 -1.83 13.60 -5.20
N VAL A 74 -1.79 12.43 -4.58
CA VAL A 74 -0.96 11.30 -5.04
C VAL A 74 -1.83 10.38 -5.90
N SER A 75 -1.53 10.35 -7.20
CA SER A 75 -2.21 9.50 -8.17
C SER A 75 -1.32 8.39 -8.71
N GLY A 76 -1.94 7.33 -9.20
CA GLY A 76 -1.26 6.14 -9.73
C GLY A 76 -2.28 5.04 -10.01
N PHE A 77 -2.00 4.16 -10.97
CA PHE A 77 -2.83 2.97 -11.18
C PHE A 77 -2.91 2.12 -9.91
N TYR A 78 -3.88 1.21 -9.86
CA TYR A 78 -4.04 0.34 -8.70
C TYR A 78 -2.82 -0.57 -8.51
N GLY A 79 -2.18 -0.53 -7.34
CA GLY A 79 -0.92 -1.22 -7.10
C GLY A 79 0.35 -0.43 -7.39
N SER A 80 0.30 0.82 -7.86
CA SER A 80 1.49 1.70 -7.96
C SER A 80 2.19 2.02 -6.62
N GLY A 81 1.58 1.63 -5.49
CA GLY A 81 2.11 1.83 -4.15
C GLY A 81 1.88 3.23 -3.57
N LYS A 82 0.80 3.93 -3.98
CA LYS A 82 0.36 5.20 -3.39
C LYS A 82 0.26 5.15 -1.86
N SER A 83 -0.50 4.19 -1.34
CA SER A 83 -0.68 3.95 0.09
C SER A 83 0.66 3.70 0.79
N HIS A 84 1.57 2.97 0.14
CA HIS A 84 2.91 2.73 0.66
C HIS A 84 3.74 4.02 0.73
N LEU A 85 3.76 4.85 -0.33
CA LEU A 85 4.44 6.14 -0.35
C LEU A 85 3.98 7.04 0.80
N VAL A 86 2.67 7.20 0.98
CA VAL A 86 2.12 8.09 2.02
C VAL A 86 2.28 7.51 3.42
N LYS A 87 2.27 6.18 3.59
CA LYS A 87 2.60 5.49 4.85
C LYS A 87 4.06 5.75 5.25
N MET A 88 4.98 5.60 4.31
CA MET A 88 6.40 5.87 4.53
C MET A 88 6.62 7.34 4.85
N LEU A 89 6.03 8.26 4.08
CA LEU A 89 6.09 9.69 4.38
C LEU A 89 5.56 10.00 5.79
N ARG A 90 4.44 9.41 6.21
CA ARG A 90 3.87 9.60 7.56
C ARG A 90 4.84 9.15 8.65
N ALA A 91 5.46 7.98 8.51
CA ALA A 91 6.44 7.48 9.47
C ALA A 91 7.72 8.35 9.50
N LEU A 92 8.20 8.76 8.33
CA LEU A 92 9.34 9.66 8.19
C LEU A 92 9.04 11.07 8.72
N TRP A 93 7.80 11.55 8.59
CA TRP A 93 7.39 12.88 9.02
C TRP A 93 7.62 13.06 10.51
N VAL A 94 7.12 12.14 11.34
CA VAL A 94 7.27 12.18 12.80
C VAL A 94 8.52 11.45 13.31
N ASP A 95 9.34 10.90 12.41
CA ASP A 95 10.49 10.07 12.72
C ASP A 95 10.16 8.95 13.72
N THR A 96 9.17 8.13 13.39
CA THR A 96 8.56 7.15 14.31
C THR A 96 9.64 6.37 15.08
N PRO A 97 9.63 6.42 16.43
CA PRO A 97 10.58 5.68 17.26
C PRO A 97 10.17 4.21 17.39
N PHE A 98 11.17 3.33 17.49
CA PHE A 98 11.01 1.90 17.73
C PHE A 98 11.46 1.53 19.16
N PRO A 99 10.98 0.38 19.71
CA PRO A 99 11.32 -0.04 21.07
C PRO A 99 12.82 -0.22 21.34
N ASP A 100 13.63 -0.48 20.31
CA ASP A 100 15.09 -0.63 20.37
C ASP A 100 15.85 0.71 20.27
N GLY A 101 15.14 1.84 20.21
CA GLY A 101 15.72 3.18 20.08
C GLY A 101 16.05 3.60 18.65
N ALA A 102 15.85 2.71 17.66
CA ALA A 102 15.95 3.10 16.25
C ALA A 102 14.78 4.03 15.86
N THR A 103 14.96 4.79 14.78
CA THR A 103 13.91 5.68 14.25
C THR A 103 13.65 5.40 12.77
N ALA A 104 12.49 5.81 12.28
CA ALA A 104 12.11 5.60 10.89
C ALA A 104 13.15 6.16 9.89
N ARG A 105 13.69 7.35 10.17
CA ARG A 105 14.73 7.97 9.34
C ARG A 105 16.11 7.31 9.48
N GLY A 106 16.39 6.68 10.62
CA GLY A 106 17.62 5.91 10.83
C GLY A 106 17.61 4.55 10.15
N ILE A 107 16.42 3.97 9.96
CA ILE A 107 16.22 2.66 9.32
C ILE A 107 16.13 2.80 7.79
N ALA A 108 15.39 3.80 7.30
CA ALA A 108 15.14 3.96 5.87
C ALA A 108 16.39 4.42 5.11
N ASN A 109 16.69 3.75 3.99
CA ASN A 109 17.75 4.17 3.07
C ASN A 109 17.24 5.25 2.11
N LEU A 110 17.39 6.52 2.48
CA LEU A 110 16.85 7.66 1.74
C LEU A 110 17.93 8.35 0.86
N PRO A 111 17.57 8.99 -0.25
CA PRO A 111 18.43 9.92 -0.95
C PRO A 111 18.82 11.12 -0.07
N GLN A 112 19.98 11.73 -0.34
CA GLN A 112 20.50 12.84 0.48
C GLN A 112 19.53 14.03 0.51
N ALA A 113 18.94 14.39 -0.63
CA ALA A 113 17.98 15.48 -0.72
C ALA A 113 16.76 15.27 0.20
N ILE A 114 16.23 14.04 0.29
CA ILE A 114 15.10 13.71 1.18
C ILE A 114 15.52 13.82 2.65
N ARG A 115 16.72 13.35 2.99
CA ARG A 115 17.26 13.50 4.36
C ARG A 115 17.38 14.98 4.75
N ASP A 116 17.84 15.81 3.84
CA ASP A 116 18.02 17.25 4.09
C ASP A 116 16.67 17.94 4.32
N HIS A 117 15.65 17.67 3.49
CA HIS A 117 14.30 18.18 3.70
C HIS A 117 13.70 17.72 5.04
N LEU A 118 13.85 16.45 5.43
CA LEU A 118 13.35 15.94 6.72
C LEU A 118 14.08 16.56 7.91
N LYS A 119 15.37 16.85 7.78
CA LYS A 119 16.16 17.58 8.78
C LYS A 119 15.70 19.02 8.93
N GLU A 120 15.42 19.69 7.82
CA GLU A 120 14.84 21.03 7.80
C GLU A 120 13.45 21.05 8.47
N LEU A 121 12.59 20.08 8.14
CA LEU A 121 11.29 19.89 8.77
C LEU A 121 11.40 19.79 10.30
N SER A 122 12.33 18.97 10.81
CA SER A 122 12.61 18.88 12.24
C SER A 122 13.14 20.18 12.85
N THR A 123 13.90 20.96 12.09
CA THR A 123 14.42 22.26 12.54
C THR A 123 13.27 23.27 12.69
N MET A 124 12.37 23.34 11.71
CA MET A 124 11.17 24.19 11.77
C MET A 124 10.21 23.74 12.86
N ALA A 125 10.02 22.42 13.04
CA ALA A 125 9.14 21.86 14.06
C ALA A 125 9.45 22.34 15.48
N LYS A 126 10.74 22.54 15.82
CA LYS A 126 11.16 23.07 17.13
C LYS A 126 10.55 24.44 17.43
N ARG A 127 10.27 25.25 16.39
CA ARG A 127 9.63 26.57 16.54
C ARG A 127 8.11 26.46 16.73
N HIS A 128 7.49 25.41 16.20
CA HIS A 128 6.04 25.24 16.08
C HIS A 128 5.42 24.17 16.99
N GLY A 129 6.10 23.70 18.03
CA GLY A 129 5.51 22.73 18.98
C GLY A 129 5.62 21.27 18.55
N GLY A 130 6.50 20.97 17.59
CA GLY A 130 6.82 19.62 17.16
C GLY A 130 6.18 19.21 15.84
N LEU A 131 6.21 17.89 15.60
CA LEU A 131 5.66 17.24 14.42
C LEU A 131 4.46 16.40 14.84
N HIS A 132 3.44 16.38 13.99
CA HIS A 132 2.29 15.49 14.13
C HIS A 132 1.96 14.88 12.77
N ALA A 133 1.49 13.64 12.75
CA ALA A 133 0.95 13.06 11.55
C ALA A 133 -0.23 12.14 11.87
N ALA A 134 -1.26 12.21 11.02
CA ALA A 134 -2.47 11.41 11.11
C ALA A 134 -2.74 10.75 9.76
N SER A 135 -3.20 9.50 9.76
CA SER A 135 -3.46 8.78 8.52
C SER A 135 -4.62 7.78 8.62
N GLY A 136 -5.45 7.71 7.57
CA GLY A 136 -6.56 6.76 7.52
C GLY A 136 -7.44 6.93 6.29
N THR A 137 -8.48 6.08 6.19
CA THR A 137 -9.50 6.15 5.14
C THR A 137 -10.77 6.79 5.69
N LEU A 138 -11.42 7.66 4.91
CA LEU A 138 -12.67 8.31 5.31
C LEU A 138 -13.85 7.33 5.43
N GLY A 139 -13.76 6.17 4.79
CA GLY A 139 -14.78 5.12 4.83
C GLY A 139 -14.67 4.17 6.02
N ALA A 140 -13.63 4.27 6.84
CA ALA A 140 -13.50 3.44 8.04
C ALA A 140 -14.51 3.91 9.11
N GLY A 141 -15.68 3.27 9.14
CA GLY A 141 -16.77 3.38 10.12
C GLY A 141 -17.94 4.31 9.78
N ALA A 142 -18.83 4.49 10.78
CA ALA A 142 -20.22 4.92 10.60
C ALA A 142 -20.41 6.03 9.55
N SER A 143 -21.26 5.73 8.56
CA SER A 143 -21.51 6.53 7.37
C SER A 143 -22.25 7.83 7.69
N GLY A 144 -21.76 8.96 7.22
CA GLY A 144 -22.57 10.19 7.14
C GLY A 144 -21.77 11.45 6.88
N SER A 145 -20.85 11.79 7.79
CA SER A 145 -20.16 13.09 7.79
C SER A 145 -18.66 12.96 7.51
N VAL A 146 -18.18 13.64 6.47
CA VAL A 146 -16.74 13.78 6.17
C VAL A 146 -15.99 14.47 7.31
N ARG A 147 -16.64 15.45 7.97
CA ARG A 147 -16.05 16.19 9.09
C ARG A 147 -15.81 15.28 10.29
N LEU A 148 -16.81 14.47 10.67
CA LEU A 148 -16.67 13.49 11.75
C LEU A 148 -15.66 12.40 11.40
N ALA A 149 -15.64 11.93 10.14
CA ALA A 149 -14.65 10.95 9.68
C ALA A 149 -13.21 11.49 9.76
N LEU A 150 -12.99 12.75 9.37
CA LEU A 150 -11.69 13.41 9.54
C LEU A 150 -11.31 13.55 11.02
N LEU A 151 -12.24 14.01 11.85
CA LEU A 151 -12.00 14.18 13.29
C LEU A 151 -11.63 12.86 13.96
N ARG A 152 -12.29 11.76 13.58
CA ARG A 152 -11.94 10.42 14.04
C ARG A 152 -10.48 10.06 13.76
N ILE A 153 -10.00 10.30 12.53
CA ILE A 153 -8.61 10.04 12.14
C ILE A 153 -7.66 10.88 13.00
N ILE A 154 -7.96 12.16 13.19
CA ILE A 154 -7.13 13.08 13.97
C ILE A 154 -7.13 12.71 15.45
N PHE A 155 -8.28 12.41 16.05
CA PHE A 155 -8.37 12.02 17.46
C PHE A 155 -7.60 10.74 17.74
N LYS A 156 -7.76 9.72 16.90
CA LYS A 156 -6.98 8.49 16.98
C LYS A 156 -5.47 8.77 16.97
N SER A 157 -5.01 9.61 16.03
CA SER A 157 -3.59 9.98 15.93
C SER A 157 -3.06 10.75 17.15
N ALA A 158 -3.95 11.41 17.90
CA ALA A 158 -3.64 12.14 19.13
C ALA A 158 -3.80 11.28 20.40
N GLY A 159 -4.19 10.01 20.28
CA GLY A 159 -4.47 9.13 21.43
C GLY A 159 -5.78 9.45 22.14
N LEU A 160 -6.71 10.12 21.46
CA LEU A 160 -8.05 10.46 21.97
C LEU A 160 -9.10 9.44 21.47
N PRO A 161 -10.23 9.30 22.20
CA PRO A 161 -11.36 8.52 21.72
C PRO A 161 -11.82 8.93 20.32
N GLU A 162 -12.26 7.97 19.53
CA GLU A 162 -12.61 8.18 18.12
C GLU A 162 -13.96 8.92 17.95
N GLN A 163 -14.87 8.81 18.91
CA GLN A 163 -16.16 9.50 18.88
C GLN A 163 -16.02 10.96 19.28
N TYR A 164 -16.59 11.87 18.49
CA TYR A 164 -16.46 13.31 18.68
C TYR A 164 -16.87 13.83 20.08
N PRO A 165 -18.02 13.43 20.66
CA PRO A 165 -18.41 13.93 21.98
C PRO A 165 -17.44 13.50 23.08
N ILE A 166 -17.03 12.23 23.04
CA ILE A 166 -16.12 11.62 24.02
C ILE A 166 -14.71 12.23 23.90
N ALA A 167 -14.22 12.43 22.68
CA ALA A 167 -12.94 13.10 22.43
C ALA A 167 -12.93 14.52 23.02
N ARG A 168 -14.00 15.29 22.80
CA ARG A 168 -14.15 16.63 23.37
C ARG A 168 -14.17 16.62 24.88
N PHE A 169 -14.85 15.64 25.48
CA PHE A 169 -14.86 15.45 26.93
C PHE A 169 -13.46 15.16 27.49
N VAL A 170 -12.71 14.22 26.88
CA VAL A 170 -11.34 13.91 27.32
C VAL A 170 -10.41 15.11 27.16
N VAL A 171 -10.53 15.85 26.06
CA VAL A 171 -9.77 17.10 25.86
C VAL A 171 -10.13 18.16 26.91
N TRP A 172 -11.39 18.22 27.34
CA TRP A 172 -11.80 19.08 28.45
C TRP A 172 -11.16 18.64 29.77
N LEU A 173 -11.19 17.35 30.12
CA LEU A 173 -10.51 16.82 31.32
C LEU A 173 -9.02 17.18 31.35
N GLN A 174 -8.34 17.06 30.19
CA GLN A 174 -6.92 17.40 30.05
C GLN A 174 -6.66 18.90 30.28
N ARG A 175 -7.56 19.78 29.81
CA ARG A 175 -7.45 21.24 30.00
C ARG A 175 -7.71 21.67 31.43
N GLU A 176 -8.62 20.98 32.11
CA GLU A 176 -8.91 21.20 33.53
C GLU A 176 -7.83 20.61 34.45
N GLY A 177 -6.92 19.79 33.91
CA GLY A 177 -5.85 19.15 34.69
C GLY A 177 -6.32 17.99 35.57
N ILE A 178 -7.55 17.48 35.34
CA ILE A 178 -8.18 16.42 36.16
C ILE A 178 -8.26 15.06 35.44
N ALA A 179 -7.71 14.94 34.24
CA ALA A 179 -7.81 13.71 33.45
C ALA A 179 -7.21 12.49 34.19
N ASP A 180 -6.00 12.63 34.74
CA ASP A 180 -5.34 11.53 35.46
C ASP A 180 -6.03 11.22 36.80
N GLU A 181 -6.53 12.25 37.49
CA GLU A 181 -7.29 12.09 38.74
C GLU A 181 -8.59 11.31 38.50
N VAL A 182 -9.41 11.75 37.55
CA VAL A 182 -10.69 11.10 37.23
C VAL A 182 -10.44 9.66 36.79
N ARG A 183 -9.43 9.41 35.95
CA ARG A 183 -9.08 8.06 35.53
C ARG A 183 -8.70 7.16 36.73
N GLN A 184 -7.86 7.65 37.64
CA GLN A 184 -7.46 6.89 38.82
C GLN A 184 -8.65 6.59 39.73
N LEU A 185 -9.58 7.53 39.90
CA LEU A 185 -10.79 7.31 40.69
C LEU A 185 -11.67 6.21 40.08
N VAL A 186 -11.87 6.22 38.77
CA VAL A 186 -12.60 5.16 38.04
C VAL A 186 -11.96 3.78 38.28
N GLU A 187 -10.63 3.70 38.09
CA GLU A 187 -9.88 2.45 38.27
C GLU A 187 -9.89 1.97 39.74
N GLN A 188 -9.84 2.88 40.72
CA GLN A 188 -9.93 2.56 42.15
C GLN A 188 -11.30 2.03 42.56
N MET A 189 -12.36 2.46 41.87
CA MET A 189 -13.72 1.95 42.07
C MET A 189 -13.94 0.58 41.40
N GLY A 190 -12.96 0.07 40.67
CA GLY A 190 -12.99 -1.25 40.03
C GLY A 190 -13.53 -1.26 38.60
N PHE A 191 -13.69 -0.10 37.97
CA PHE A 191 -14.16 0.04 36.59
C PHE A 191 -13.00 0.17 35.61
N ASP A 192 -13.18 -0.30 34.37
CA ASP A 192 -12.23 -0.09 33.29
C ASP A 192 -12.46 1.28 32.64
N TRP A 193 -11.41 2.10 32.56
CA TRP A 193 -11.49 3.45 31.99
C TRP A 193 -12.00 3.47 30.54
N THR A 194 -11.63 2.45 29.75
CA THR A 194 -11.96 2.40 28.33
C THR A 194 -13.42 2.00 28.15
N GLU A 195 -13.88 0.99 28.89
CA GLU A 195 -15.28 0.56 28.93
C GLU A 195 -16.20 1.70 29.39
N GLU A 196 -15.81 2.44 30.43
CA GLU A 196 -16.57 3.59 30.93
C GLU A 196 -16.66 4.73 29.89
N LEU A 197 -15.60 4.97 29.12
CA LEU A 197 -15.66 5.92 28.01
C LEU A 197 -16.55 5.39 26.87
N GLU A 198 -16.53 4.10 26.55
CA GLU A 198 -17.41 3.52 25.51
C GLU A 198 -18.88 3.60 25.91
N ASN A 199 -19.19 3.44 27.19
CA ASN A 199 -20.52 3.55 27.78
C ASN A 199 -20.82 4.94 28.38
N PHE A 200 -20.15 5.97 27.87
CA PHE A 200 -20.07 7.34 28.41
C PHE A 200 -21.31 7.89 29.16
N TYR A 201 -22.51 7.71 28.60
CA TYR A 201 -23.76 8.28 29.14
C TYR A 201 -24.38 7.46 30.27
N VAL A 202 -23.94 6.22 30.48
CA VAL A 202 -24.43 5.30 31.52
C VAL A 202 -23.30 4.77 32.41
N ALA A 203 -22.13 5.38 32.32
CA ALA A 203 -20.89 5.02 33.00
C ALA A 203 -20.90 5.42 34.49
N GLU A 204 -21.33 4.51 35.36
CA GLU A 204 -21.51 4.76 36.79
C GLU A 204 -20.20 5.18 37.49
N GLY A 205 -19.09 4.51 37.17
CA GLY A 205 -17.78 4.79 37.75
C GLY A 205 -17.25 6.16 37.32
N LEU A 206 -17.39 6.50 36.04
CA LEU A 206 -17.01 7.80 35.49
C LEU A 206 -17.81 8.94 36.13
N HIS A 207 -19.13 8.77 36.27
CA HIS A 207 -19.97 9.81 36.87
C HIS A 207 -19.64 10.01 38.35
N ALA A 208 -19.42 8.93 39.11
CA ALA A 208 -18.99 9.01 40.50
C ALA A 208 -17.63 9.69 40.65
N ALA A 209 -16.66 9.36 39.80
CA ALA A 209 -15.35 9.98 39.77
C ALA A 209 -15.43 11.49 39.47
N LEU A 210 -16.30 11.92 38.55
CA LEU A 210 -16.50 13.33 38.22
C LEU A 210 -17.14 14.12 39.36
N VAL A 211 -18.11 13.54 40.07
CA VAL A 211 -18.71 14.14 41.27
C VAL A 211 -17.64 14.36 42.35
N GLN A 212 -16.73 13.41 42.52
CA GLN A 212 -15.64 13.53 43.49
C GLN A 212 -14.58 14.55 43.07
N ALA A 213 -14.14 14.54 41.81
CA ALA A 213 -13.09 15.42 41.32
C ALA A 213 -13.56 16.88 41.13
N LYS A 214 -14.84 17.11 40.81
CA LYS A 214 -15.37 18.45 40.51
C LYS A 214 -16.80 18.66 41.06
N PRO A 215 -17.00 18.58 42.39
CA PRO A 215 -18.33 18.59 43.02
C PRO A 215 -19.15 19.87 42.79
N ASN A 216 -18.48 21.00 42.55
CA ASN A 216 -19.14 22.26 42.24
C ASN A 216 -19.79 22.28 40.85
N LEU A 217 -19.31 21.43 39.92
CA LEU A 217 -19.89 21.28 38.59
C LEU A 217 -20.82 20.07 38.52
N PHE A 218 -20.48 18.99 39.22
CA PHE A 218 -21.25 17.74 39.26
C PHE A 218 -21.68 17.44 40.69
N SER A 219 -22.89 17.84 41.07
CA SER A 219 -23.39 17.70 42.45
C SER A 219 -23.91 16.30 42.78
N SER A 220 -24.27 15.52 41.77
CA SER A 220 -24.70 14.12 41.86
C SER A 220 -24.48 13.41 40.53
N SER A 221 -24.57 12.07 40.51
CA SER A 221 -24.47 11.29 39.27
C SER A 221 -25.56 11.68 38.27
N ASP A 222 -26.79 11.91 38.72
CA ASP A 222 -27.88 12.35 37.84
C ASP A 222 -27.58 13.71 37.18
N SER A 223 -27.08 14.67 37.97
CA SER A 223 -26.64 15.98 37.47
C SER A 223 -25.46 15.86 36.50
N CYS A 224 -24.57 14.89 36.74
CA CYS A 224 -23.47 14.57 35.84
C CYS A 224 -23.99 14.07 34.49
N VAL A 225 -24.87 13.07 34.48
CA VAL A 225 -25.50 12.55 33.25
C VAL A 225 -26.17 13.67 32.45
N GLU A 226 -26.97 14.51 33.10
CA GLU A 226 -27.66 15.63 32.44
C GLU A 226 -26.65 16.62 31.84
N THR A 227 -25.62 16.99 32.61
CA THR A 227 -24.56 17.91 32.16
C THR A 227 -23.78 17.34 30.98
N LEU A 228 -23.42 16.06 31.01
CA LEU A 228 -22.69 15.40 29.93
C LEU A 228 -23.52 15.28 28.66
N ASN A 229 -24.81 14.94 28.77
CA ASN A 229 -25.74 14.91 27.63
C ASN A 229 -25.89 16.29 26.98
N ASN A 230 -25.95 17.35 27.79
CA ASN A 230 -26.10 18.72 27.29
C ASN A 230 -24.82 19.27 26.64
N LEU A 231 -23.64 18.98 27.22
CA LEU A 231 -22.36 19.52 26.74
C LEU A 231 -21.71 18.70 25.63
N TYR A 232 -21.96 17.38 25.64
CA TYR A 232 -21.36 16.41 24.74
C TYR A 232 -22.45 15.47 24.15
N PRO A 233 -23.47 16.00 23.46
CA PRO A 233 -24.49 15.16 22.84
C PRO A 233 -23.93 14.35 21.67
N HIS A 234 -24.54 13.20 21.39
CA HIS A 234 -24.27 12.48 20.14
C HIS A 234 -24.78 13.29 18.96
N VAL A 235 -23.93 13.51 17.95
CA VAL A 235 -24.25 14.30 16.75
C VAL A 235 -24.03 13.48 15.49
N GLN A 236 -24.85 13.72 14.46
CA GLN A 236 -24.71 13.07 13.15
C GLN A 236 -23.75 13.85 12.22
N ASP A 237 -23.52 15.12 12.52
CA ASP A 237 -22.58 15.99 11.81
C ASP A 237 -22.18 17.17 12.72
N VAL A 238 -21.15 17.90 12.32
CA VAL A 238 -20.66 19.12 12.97
C VAL A 238 -20.45 20.22 11.94
N SER A 239 -20.47 21.48 12.36
CA SER A 239 -20.10 22.61 11.51
C SER A 239 -18.59 22.64 11.22
N SER A 240 -18.18 23.42 10.20
CA SER A 240 -16.76 23.67 9.91
C SER A 240 -16.04 24.32 11.10
N ASP A 241 -16.69 25.24 11.82
CA ASP A 241 -16.09 25.91 12.97
C ASP A 241 -15.86 24.96 14.15
N GLU A 242 -16.83 24.08 14.41
CA GLU A 242 -16.70 23.03 15.42
C GLU A 242 -15.57 22.04 15.08
N MET A 243 -15.47 21.63 13.82
CA MET A 243 -14.37 20.79 13.35
C MET A 243 -13.02 21.49 13.55
N LEU A 244 -12.86 22.73 13.07
CA LEU A 244 -11.63 23.49 13.20
C LEU A 244 -11.22 23.69 14.67
N LYS A 245 -12.21 24.01 15.51
CA LYS A 245 -12.01 24.11 16.96
C LYS A 245 -11.52 22.79 17.52
N ALA A 246 -12.19 21.68 17.24
CA ALA A 246 -11.81 20.37 17.76
C ALA A 246 -10.40 19.93 17.32
N ILE A 247 -10.03 20.15 16.06
CA ILE A 247 -8.67 19.88 15.56
C ILE A 247 -7.64 20.71 16.33
N ARG A 248 -7.89 22.03 16.51
CA ARG A 248 -7.01 22.89 17.31
C ARG A 248 -6.87 22.39 18.73
N GLN A 249 -7.98 22.01 19.36
CA GLN A 249 -7.98 21.57 20.75
C GLN A 249 -7.26 20.23 20.93
N ALA A 250 -7.37 19.31 19.96
CA ALA A 250 -6.74 18.00 20.01
C ALA A 250 -5.22 18.04 19.74
N LEU A 251 -4.75 18.92 18.84
CA LEU A 251 -3.36 18.88 18.38
C LEU A 251 -2.45 19.95 18.98
N THR A 252 -3.01 21.06 19.48
CA THR A 252 -2.20 22.16 20.04
C THR A 252 -1.54 21.72 21.35
N LYS A 253 -0.21 21.77 21.40
CA LYS A 253 0.59 21.46 22.60
C LYS A 253 1.31 22.71 23.07
N ALA A 254 1.21 23.02 24.36
CA ALA A 254 1.83 24.22 24.96
C ALA A 254 1.57 25.53 24.17
N GLY A 255 0.33 25.71 23.71
CA GLY A 255 -0.09 26.90 22.95
C GLY A 255 0.40 26.98 21.50
N LYS A 256 1.10 25.95 20.99
CA LYS A 256 1.59 25.90 19.62
C LYS A 256 0.92 24.77 18.84
N PHE A 257 0.49 25.08 17.62
CA PHE A 257 -0.03 24.08 16.68
C PHE A 257 1.14 23.43 15.92
N PRO A 258 1.33 22.11 16.04
CA PRO A 258 2.47 21.40 15.47
C PRO A 258 2.44 21.40 13.93
N LEU A 259 3.61 21.17 13.33
CA LEU A 259 3.71 20.92 11.90
C LEU A 259 3.06 19.57 11.58
N THR A 260 1.90 19.61 10.96
CA THR A 260 0.95 18.51 10.91
C THR A 260 0.76 17.98 9.49
N LEU A 261 0.93 16.68 9.31
CA LEU A 261 0.56 15.96 8.09
C LEU A 261 -0.75 15.19 8.30
N ILE A 262 -1.70 15.32 7.38
CA ILE A 262 -2.92 14.50 7.33
C ILE A 262 -2.96 13.76 6.00
N VAL A 263 -2.92 12.44 6.07
CA VAL A 263 -3.06 11.54 4.92
C VAL A 263 -4.46 10.95 4.90
N LEU A 264 -5.20 11.22 3.83
CA LEU A 264 -6.47 10.60 3.51
C LEU A 264 -6.22 9.58 2.39
N ASP A 265 -6.21 8.30 2.74
CA ASP A 265 -5.99 7.23 1.76
C ASP A 265 -7.31 6.83 1.09
N GLU A 266 -7.22 6.50 -0.19
CA GLU A 266 -8.32 6.08 -1.07
C GLU A 266 -9.53 7.04 -1.05
N VAL A 267 -9.25 8.35 -1.09
CA VAL A 267 -10.28 9.42 -1.09
C VAL A 267 -11.26 9.23 -2.25
N GLN A 268 -10.76 8.83 -3.41
CA GLN A 268 -11.61 8.50 -4.56
C GLN A 268 -12.62 7.40 -4.22
N GLN A 269 -12.18 6.31 -3.58
CA GLN A 269 -13.05 5.18 -3.25
C GLN A 269 -14.15 5.59 -2.27
N TYR A 270 -13.80 6.47 -1.31
CA TYR A 270 -14.79 7.05 -0.40
C TYR A 270 -15.86 7.90 -1.12
N ILE A 271 -15.43 8.74 -2.07
CA ILE A 271 -16.35 9.58 -2.85
C ILE A 271 -17.25 8.70 -3.73
N GLY A 272 -16.67 7.72 -4.44
CA GLY A 272 -17.39 6.89 -5.40
C GLY A 272 -18.15 7.74 -6.42
N GLU A 273 -19.43 7.46 -6.60
CA GLU A 273 -20.32 8.22 -7.49
C GLU A 273 -21.04 9.38 -6.79
N ASN A 274 -20.82 9.57 -5.48
CA ASN A 274 -21.53 10.57 -4.69
C ASN A 274 -20.87 11.96 -4.82
N SER A 275 -21.53 12.84 -5.59
CA SER A 275 -21.06 14.21 -5.83
C SER A 275 -21.03 15.07 -4.56
N GLN A 276 -21.92 14.82 -3.61
CA GLN A 276 -22.01 15.54 -2.33
C GLN A 276 -20.77 15.24 -1.47
N ARG A 277 -20.31 13.98 -1.41
CA ARG A 277 -19.06 13.62 -0.71
C ARG A 277 -17.84 14.35 -1.28
N SER A 278 -17.79 14.52 -2.61
CA SER A 278 -16.69 15.28 -3.24
C SER A 278 -16.68 16.75 -2.80
N ILE A 279 -17.87 17.38 -2.70
CA ILE A 279 -18.02 18.76 -2.23
C ILE A 279 -17.58 18.88 -0.76
N GLU A 280 -18.08 17.98 0.09
CA GLU A 280 -17.73 17.98 1.53
C GLU A 280 -16.23 17.81 1.78
N VAL A 281 -15.56 16.92 1.02
CA VAL A 281 -14.09 16.77 1.09
C VAL A 281 -13.38 18.08 0.72
N GLN A 282 -13.85 18.80 -0.30
CA GLN A 282 -13.26 20.09 -0.69
C GLN A 282 -13.44 21.14 0.38
N GLU A 283 -14.65 21.25 0.94
CA GLU A 283 -14.96 22.21 2.01
C GLU A 283 -14.08 21.97 3.23
N VAL A 284 -13.89 20.70 3.62
CA VAL A 284 -13.04 20.32 4.75
C VAL A 284 -11.58 20.68 4.51
N VAL A 285 -11.03 20.32 3.34
CA VAL A 285 -9.64 20.63 2.98
C VAL A 285 -9.45 22.15 2.91
N GLU A 286 -10.36 22.88 2.28
CA GLU A 286 -10.29 24.33 2.16
C GLU A 286 -10.37 25.03 3.53
N ALA A 287 -11.33 24.65 4.36
CA ALA A 287 -11.50 25.22 5.69
C ALA A 287 -10.23 25.04 6.52
N CYS A 288 -9.64 23.84 6.50
CA CYS A 288 -8.42 23.56 7.24
C CYS A 288 -7.20 24.29 6.65
N SER A 289 -6.99 24.26 5.33
CA SER A 289 -5.86 24.95 4.68
C SER A 289 -5.84 26.46 4.97
N LYS A 290 -7.00 27.10 5.13
CA LYS A 290 -7.11 28.52 5.50
C LYS A 290 -6.90 28.81 6.99
N ASN A 291 -7.29 27.89 7.86
CA ASN A 291 -7.36 28.13 9.31
C ASN A 291 -6.14 27.64 10.10
N PHE A 292 -5.18 26.95 9.47
CA PHE A 292 -3.97 26.46 10.14
C PHE A 292 -2.66 27.09 9.63
N SER A 293 -2.73 28.16 8.83
CA SER A 293 -1.60 29.03 8.46
C SER A 293 -0.33 28.28 8.03
N GLY A 294 -0.38 27.54 6.92
CA GLY A 294 0.78 26.84 6.38
C GLY A 294 1.19 25.56 7.14
N LYS A 295 0.74 25.37 8.39
CA LYS A 295 1.23 24.31 9.29
C LYS A 295 0.60 22.95 9.04
N LEU A 296 -0.52 22.88 8.33
CA LEU A 296 -1.28 21.65 8.12
C LEU A 296 -1.29 21.28 6.63
N LEU A 297 -0.75 20.12 6.31
CA LEU A 297 -0.70 19.57 4.95
C LEU A 297 -1.72 18.43 4.81
N PHE A 298 -2.57 18.51 3.79
CA PHE A 298 -3.37 17.38 3.35
C PHE A 298 -2.72 16.65 2.19
N ILE A 299 -2.73 15.32 2.26
CA ILE A 299 -2.42 14.45 1.14
C ILE A 299 -3.61 13.53 0.92
N GLY A 300 -4.19 13.57 -0.29
CA GLY A 300 -5.20 12.63 -0.74
C GLY A 300 -4.62 11.64 -1.73
N THR A 301 -5.02 10.37 -1.68
CA THR A 301 -4.66 9.37 -2.68
C THR A 301 -5.86 8.96 -3.54
N GLY A 302 -5.60 8.62 -4.81
CA GLY A 302 -6.58 8.10 -5.74
C GLY A 302 -5.95 7.60 -7.04
N GLN A 303 -6.76 7.12 -7.99
CA GLN A 303 -6.27 6.55 -9.24
C GLN A 303 -5.96 7.64 -10.30
N THR A 304 -5.04 7.34 -11.24
CA THR A 304 -4.67 8.23 -12.35
C THR A 304 -5.79 8.39 -13.39
N ALA A 305 -6.51 7.31 -13.70
CA ALA A 305 -7.49 7.25 -14.80
C ALA A 305 -8.81 8.00 -14.53
N VAL A 306 -8.80 8.95 -13.60
CA VAL A 306 -9.99 9.66 -13.15
C VAL A 306 -9.96 11.14 -13.54
N THR A 307 -9.34 11.40 -14.68
CA THR A 307 -9.77 12.51 -15.54
C THR A 307 -11.20 12.29 -16.08
N GLY A 308 -11.81 11.10 -15.85
CA GLY A 308 -13.11 10.68 -16.38
C GLY A 308 -14.36 10.92 -15.51
N THR A 309 -14.28 11.14 -14.20
CA THR A 309 -15.49 11.43 -13.39
C THR A 309 -15.56 12.90 -12.99
N SER A 310 -16.69 13.55 -13.24
CA SER A 310 -16.93 14.95 -12.91
C SER A 310 -16.69 15.26 -11.42
N ASN A 311 -16.81 14.25 -10.55
CA ASN A 311 -16.63 14.38 -9.11
C ASN A 311 -15.15 14.56 -8.70
N LEU A 312 -14.18 13.90 -9.34
CA LEU A 312 -12.77 14.11 -8.99
C LEU A 312 -12.20 15.40 -9.59
N LYS A 313 -12.70 15.83 -10.76
CA LYS A 313 -12.35 17.13 -11.34
C LYS A 313 -12.57 18.29 -10.37
N LYS A 314 -13.59 18.19 -9.52
CA LYS A 314 -13.86 19.22 -8.51
C LYS A 314 -12.78 19.28 -7.42
N LEU A 315 -12.12 18.16 -7.09
CA LEU A 315 -11.01 18.13 -6.12
C LEU A 315 -9.75 18.81 -6.68
N GLU A 316 -9.62 18.93 -8.01
CA GLU A 316 -8.41 19.46 -8.63
C GLU A 316 -8.10 20.90 -8.22
N GLY A 317 -9.14 21.71 -7.96
CA GLY A 317 -8.98 23.08 -7.50
C GLY A 317 -8.54 23.21 -6.04
N ARG A 318 -8.48 22.12 -5.28
CA ARG A 318 -8.04 22.09 -3.87
C ARG A 318 -6.75 21.33 -3.67
N PHE A 319 -6.54 20.27 -4.44
CA PHE A 319 -5.28 19.53 -4.49
C PHE A 319 -4.44 19.99 -5.69
N THR A 320 -3.78 21.13 -5.54
CA THR A 320 -3.04 21.79 -6.62
C THR A 320 -1.68 21.15 -6.89
N ILE A 321 -1.13 20.41 -5.93
CA ILE A 321 0.15 19.71 -6.06
C ILE A 321 -0.09 18.27 -6.50
N ARG A 322 0.57 17.85 -7.58
CA ARG A 322 0.38 16.52 -8.18
C ARG A 322 1.63 15.68 -8.09
N VAL A 323 1.46 14.47 -7.58
CA VAL A 323 2.47 13.43 -7.58
C VAL A 323 1.88 12.21 -8.27
N GLU A 324 2.42 11.84 -9.41
CA GLU A 324 1.95 10.71 -10.21
C GLU A 324 2.95 9.57 -10.19
N LEU A 325 2.51 8.40 -9.76
CA LEU A 325 3.28 7.16 -9.71
C LEU A 325 3.03 6.32 -10.97
N SER A 326 4.07 5.68 -11.50
CA SER A 326 4.02 4.93 -12.76
C SER A 326 4.45 3.47 -12.59
N ASP A 327 4.19 2.63 -13.62
CA ASP A 327 4.52 1.19 -13.61
C ASP A 327 6.04 0.97 -13.41
N ALA A 328 6.89 1.90 -13.85
CA ALA A 328 8.35 1.79 -13.78
C ALA A 328 8.90 1.71 -12.33
N ASP A 329 8.16 2.24 -11.36
CA ASP A 329 8.57 2.18 -9.95
C ASP A 329 8.46 0.74 -9.41
N VAL A 330 7.52 -0.05 -9.93
CA VAL A 330 7.30 -1.46 -9.52
C VAL A 330 8.51 -2.33 -9.85
N ASP A 331 9.03 -2.22 -11.07
CA ASP A 331 10.20 -2.96 -11.53
C ASP A 331 11.43 -2.67 -10.67
N THR A 332 11.64 -1.39 -10.36
CA THR A 332 12.77 -0.95 -9.55
C THR A 332 12.70 -1.54 -8.15
N VAL A 333 11.50 -1.60 -7.56
CA VAL A 333 11.26 -2.25 -6.27
C VAL A 333 11.51 -3.76 -6.36
N ILE A 334 10.99 -4.45 -7.38
CA ILE A 334 11.24 -5.90 -7.55
C ILE A 334 12.74 -6.19 -7.65
N ARG A 335 13.48 -5.42 -8.46
CA ARG A 335 14.92 -5.56 -8.66
C ARG A 335 15.74 -5.33 -7.38
N LYS A 336 15.43 -4.25 -6.64
CA LYS A 336 16.20 -3.85 -5.46
C LYS A 336 15.78 -4.58 -4.19
N VAL A 337 14.52 -4.97 -4.09
CA VAL A 337 13.99 -5.64 -2.91
C VAL A 337 14.13 -7.15 -3.08
N ILE A 338 13.54 -7.74 -4.11
CA ILE A 338 13.41 -9.22 -4.22
C ILE A 338 14.57 -9.84 -4.99
N LEU A 339 14.93 -9.26 -6.13
CA LEU A 339 15.94 -9.82 -7.03
C LEU A 339 17.36 -9.28 -6.77
N ALA A 340 17.60 -8.56 -5.68
CA ALA A 340 18.89 -7.96 -5.38
C ALA A 340 20.03 -8.99 -5.52
N LYS A 341 21.02 -8.66 -6.35
CA LYS A 341 22.14 -9.57 -6.67
C LYS A 341 23.39 -9.22 -5.88
N GLN A 342 24.18 -10.25 -5.59
CA GLN A 342 25.57 -10.08 -5.19
C GLN A 342 26.36 -9.39 -6.32
N PRO A 343 27.23 -8.40 -6.03
CA PRO A 343 28.03 -7.73 -7.06
C PRO A 343 28.81 -8.70 -7.95
N GLN A 344 29.42 -9.73 -7.36
CA GLN A 344 30.21 -10.76 -8.05
C GLN A 344 29.38 -11.71 -8.93
N ALA A 345 28.06 -11.77 -8.75
CA ALA A 345 27.19 -12.64 -9.54
C ALA A 345 26.72 -11.99 -10.85
N LYS A 346 26.84 -10.67 -10.99
CA LYS A 346 26.33 -9.93 -12.16
C LYS A 346 27.02 -10.37 -13.47
N THR A 347 28.35 -10.37 -13.49
CA THR A 347 29.12 -10.73 -14.70
C THR A 347 28.88 -12.17 -15.16
N PRO A 348 28.85 -13.19 -14.28
CA PRO A 348 28.43 -14.54 -14.68
C PRO A 348 27.02 -14.59 -15.29
N ILE A 349 26.05 -13.84 -14.74
CA ILE A 349 24.70 -13.78 -15.31
C ILE A 349 24.71 -13.12 -16.69
N GLU A 350 25.43 -12.00 -16.84
CA GLU A 350 25.60 -11.30 -18.13
C GLU A 350 26.11 -12.27 -19.21
N GLN A 351 27.20 -12.98 -18.92
CA GLN A 351 27.80 -13.94 -19.86
C GLN A 351 26.83 -15.05 -20.29
N VAL A 352 26.09 -15.62 -19.33
CA VAL A 352 25.11 -16.67 -19.63
C VAL A 352 23.96 -16.12 -20.47
N MET A 353 23.47 -14.93 -20.16
CA MET A 353 22.39 -14.31 -20.92
C MET A 353 22.84 -13.89 -22.33
N GLU A 354 24.05 -13.35 -22.48
CA GLU A 354 24.65 -13.00 -23.77
C GLU A 354 24.88 -14.23 -24.65
N THR A 355 25.42 -15.31 -24.09
CA THR A 355 25.64 -16.58 -24.80
C THR A 355 24.33 -17.12 -25.37
N ASN A 356 23.21 -16.91 -24.66
CA ASN A 356 21.89 -17.39 -25.03
C ASN A 356 20.99 -16.28 -25.61
N LEU A 357 21.53 -15.12 -26.02
CA LEU A 357 20.75 -13.98 -26.50
C LEU A 357 19.91 -14.35 -27.74
N GLY A 358 20.42 -15.22 -28.61
CA GLY A 358 19.67 -15.73 -29.76
C GLY A 358 18.39 -16.47 -29.35
N GLU A 359 18.46 -17.27 -28.27
CA GLU A 359 17.29 -17.95 -27.70
C GLU A 359 16.31 -16.95 -27.10
N ILE A 360 16.79 -16.01 -26.30
CA ILE A 360 15.96 -15.04 -25.58
C ILE A 360 15.27 -14.06 -26.53
N SER A 361 15.99 -13.56 -27.54
CA SER A 361 15.52 -12.51 -28.45
C SER A 361 14.37 -12.96 -29.35
N ARG A 362 14.21 -14.26 -29.58
CA ARG A 362 13.10 -14.80 -30.38
C ARG A 362 11.79 -14.93 -29.60
N HIS A 363 11.84 -14.89 -28.27
CA HIS A 363 10.67 -15.16 -27.43
C HIS A 363 9.55 -14.15 -27.70
N LEU A 364 8.40 -14.67 -28.10
CA LEU A 364 7.18 -13.90 -28.43
C LEU A 364 7.43 -12.77 -29.43
N ASN A 365 8.35 -12.98 -30.38
CA ASN A 365 8.59 -12.03 -31.46
C ASN A 365 7.29 -11.72 -32.23
N GLY A 366 7.07 -10.44 -32.55
CA GLY A 366 5.84 -9.95 -33.18
C GLY A 366 4.69 -9.61 -32.23
N THR A 367 4.84 -9.82 -30.92
CA THR A 367 3.90 -9.34 -29.89
C THR A 367 4.41 -8.06 -29.24
N THR A 368 3.54 -7.27 -28.61
CA THR A 368 3.98 -6.05 -27.90
C THR A 368 4.77 -6.34 -26.62
N ILE A 369 4.70 -7.58 -26.11
CA ILE A 369 5.40 -8.03 -24.90
C ILE A 369 6.68 -8.83 -25.18
N GLY A 370 7.00 -9.06 -26.46
CA GLY A 370 8.23 -9.74 -26.90
C GLY A 370 9.50 -9.01 -26.48
N HIS A 371 10.65 -9.68 -26.60
CA HIS A 371 11.96 -9.14 -26.21
C HIS A 371 12.29 -7.80 -26.92
N ARG A 372 12.98 -6.89 -26.22
CA ARG A 372 13.42 -5.58 -26.72
C ARG A 372 14.91 -5.37 -26.41
N GLN A 373 15.60 -4.58 -27.22
CA GLN A 373 17.03 -4.26 -26.99
C GLN A 373 17.26 -3.55 -25.65
N ASP A 374 16.31 -2.71 -25.22
CA ASP A 374 16.36 -2.02 -23.93
C ASP A 374 16.27 -2.97 -22.72
N ASP A 375 15.92 -4.24 -22.93
CA ASP A 375 15.90 -5.23 -21.86
C ASP A 375 17.32 -5.72 -21.49
N VAL A 376 18.27 -5.70 -22.43
CA VAL A 376 19.61 -6.29 -22.29
C VAL A 376 20.38 -5.72 -21.08
N PRO A 377 20.42 -4.40 -20.84
CA PRO A 377 21.09 -3.84 -19.66
C PRO A 377 20.50 -4.31 -18.32
N HIS A 378 19.29 -4.86 -18.32
CA HIS A 378 18.57 -5.29 -17.13
C HIS A 378 18.63 -6.79 -16.87
N PHE A 379 19.16 -7.58 -17.80
CA PHE A 379 19.29 -9.03 -17.64
C PHE A 379 19.88 -9.47 -16.31
N PRO A 380 20.95 -8.87 -15.79
CA PRO A 380 21.56 -9.33 -14.54
C PRO A 380 20.66 -9.09 -13.33
N GLN A 381 19.85 -8.02 -13.40
CA GLN A 381 18.97 -7.58 -12.33
C GLN A 381 17.68 -8.40 -12.32
N ASP A 382 17.16 -8.74 -13.50
CA ASP A 382 15.89 -9.45 -13.68
C ASP A 382 16.02 -10.98 -13.59
N TYR A 383 17.21 -11.53 -13.86
CA TYR A 383 17.46 -12.97 -13.77
C TYR A 383 17.04 -13.56 -12.40
N PRO A 384 16.38 -14.74 -12.34
CA PRO A 384 16.11 -15.70 -13.41
C PRO A 384 14.81 -15.44 -14.20
N ILE A 385 14.20 -14.25 -14.07
CA ILE A 385 12.98 -13.88 -14.79
C ILE A 385 13.36 -13.22 -16.11
N LEU A 386 12.95 -13.82 -17.23
CA LEU A 386 13.14 -13.20 -18.54
C LEU A 386 12.20 -11.99 -18.72
N PRO A 387 12.57 -10.95 -19.47
CA PRO A 387 11.75 -9.75 -19.69
C PRO A 387 10.34 -10.08 -20.20
N VAL A 388 10.25 -11.06 -21.11
CA VAL A 388 8.99 -11.53 -21.68
C VAL A 388 8.10 -12.20 -20.62
N ARG A 389 8.68 -12.94 -19.67
CA ARG A 389 7.94 -13.56 -18.56
C ARG A 389 7.32 -12.51 -17.66
N ARG A 390 8.12 -11.52 -17.29
CA ARG A 390 7.71 -10.40 -16.47
C ARG A 390 6.53 -9.67 -17.13
N ARG A 391 6.69 -9.22 -18.38
CA ARG A 391 5.62 -8.53 -19.12
C ARG A 391 4.38 -9.41 -19.30
N PHE A 392 4.55 -10.71 -19.58
CA PHE A 392 3.42 -11.64 -19.66
C PHE A 392 2.64 -11.67 -18.34
N TRP A 393 3.33 -11.87 -17.22
CA TRP A 393 2.68 -11.90 -15.91
C TRP A 393 2.03 -10.58 -15.51
N GLU A 394 2.68 -9.44 -15.73
CA GLU A 394 2.12 -8.10 -15.48
C GLU A 394 0.77 -7.93 -16.18
N ASN A 395 0.73 -8.27 -17.48
CA ASN A 395 -0.47 -8.15 -18.30
C ASN A 395 -1.54 -9.18 -17.92
N THR A 396 -1.14 -10.43 -17.66
CA THR A 396 -2.08 -11.50 -17.27
C THR A 396 -2.69 -11.23 -15.88
N LEU A 397 -1.89 -10.82 -14.89
CA LEU A 397 -2.39 -10.47 -13.55
C LEU A 397 -3.40 -9.34 -13.60
N ARG A 398 -3.17 -8.32 -14.45
CA ARG A 398 -4.10 -7.21 -14.67
C ARG A 398 -5.45 -7.68 -15.22
N VAL A 399 -5.46 -8.71 -16.08
CA VAL A 399 -6.69 -9.30 -16.63
C VAL A 399 -7.41 -10.21 -15.63
N LEU A 400 -6.66 -10.93 -14.78
CA LEU A 400 -7.22 -11.85 -13.80
C LEU A 400 -7.82 -11.15 -12.58
N ASP A 401 -7.35 -9.95 -12.22
CA ASP A 401 -7.92 -9.13 -11.16
C ASP A 401 -8.96 -8.12 -11.70
N GLN A 402 -10.09 -8.62 -12.19
CA GLN A 402 -11.18 -7.77 -12.72
C GLN A 402 -11.84 -6.89 -11.65
N THR A 403 -11.72 -7.26 -10.37
CA THR A 403 -12.31 -6.50 -9.25
C THR A 403 -11.45 -5.32 -8.81
N GLY A 404 -10.17 -5.28 -9.20
CA GLY A 404 -9.23 -4.26 -8.75
C GLY A 404 -9.06 -4.23 -7.23
N THR A 405 -9.20 -5.39 -6.57
CA THR A 405 -9.20 -5.51 -5.10
C THR A 405 -7.85 -5.98 -4.55
N ASP A 406 -6.93 -6.47 -5.39
CA ASP A 406 -5.57 -6.85 -4.97
C ASP A 406 -4.47 -6.02 -5.64
N SER A 407 -3.76 -5.20 -4.85
CA SER A 407 -2.75 -4.27 -5.39
C SER A 407 -1.78 -4.98 -6.36
N GLN A 408 -1.70 -4.53 -7.62
CA GLN A 408 -0.89 -5.20 -8.66
C GLN A 408 0.58 -5.43 -8.24
N LEU A 409 1.23 -4.44 -7.61
CA LEU A 409 2.57 -4.58 -7.05
C LEU A 409 2.67 -5.70 -6.01
N ARG A 410 1.66 -5.89 -5.15
CA ARG A 410 1.63 -6.99 -4.18
C ARG A 410 1.58 -8.34 -4.89
N ASN A 411 0.68 -8.48 -5.85
CA ASN A 411 0.55 -9.73 -6.60
C ASN A 411 1.85 -10.04 -7.34
N GLN A 412 2.49 -9.04 -7.95
CA GLN A 412 3.78 -9.20 -8.62
C GLN A 412 4.91 -9.50 -7.66
N LEU A 413 5.08 -8.76 -6.56
CA LEU A 413 6.12 -9.04 -5.56
C LEU A 413 5.96 -10.43 -4.94
N SER A 414 4.73 -10.81 -4.58
CA SER A 414 4.42 -12.12 -4.02
C SER A 414 4.71 -13.25 -5.01
N MET A 415 4.22 -13.11 -6.25
CA MET A 415 4.44 -14.10 -7.30
C MET A 415 5.93 -14.20 -7.67
N VAL A 416 6.63 -13.08 -7.84
CA VAL A 416 8.08 -13.06 -8.10
C VAL A 416 8.86 -13.69 -6.95
N HIS A 417 8.50 -13.40 -5.70
CA HIS A 417 9.17 -13.98 -4.54
C HIS A 417 8.98 -15.50 -4.45
N LYS A 418 7.77 -16.00 -4.72
CA LYS A 418 7.53 -17.45 -4.72
C LYS A 418 8.18 -18.15 -5.91
N VAL A 419 8.10 -17.57 -7.12
CA VAL A 419 8.61 -18.23 -8.32
C VAL A 419 10.14 -18.36 -8.29
N ILE A 420 10.87 -17.39 -7.74
CA ILE A 420 12.33 -17.53 -7.62
C ILE A 420 12.76 -18.60 -6.60
N GLN A 421 11.87 -19.03 -5.70
CA GLN A 421 12.16 -20.11 -4.76
C GLN A 421 12.14 -21.48 -5.43
N THR A 422 11.50 -21.63 -6.60
CA THR A 422 11.30 -22.93 -7.25
C THR A 422 12.56 -23.46 -7.92
N ASN A 423 13.51 -22.60 -8.29
CA ASN A 423 14.69 -22.97 -9.06
C ASN A 423 16.03 -22.64 -8.37
N LEU A 424 16.03 -22.45 -7.05
CA LEU A 424 17.22 -22.05 -6.29
C LEU A 424 18.41 -23.02 -6.42
N ASP A 425 18.14 -24.32 -6.46
CA ASP A 425 19.18 -25.35 -6.55
C ASP A 425 19.65 -25.63 -7.98
N ALA A 426 19.00 -25.03 -8.99
CA ALA A 426 19.35 -25.21 -10.39
C ALA A 426 20.66 -24.48 -10.74
N PRO A 427 21.43 -24.99 -11.72
CA PRO A 427 22.61 -24.30 -12.24
C PRO A 427 22.27 -22.94 -12.88
N LEU A 428 23.22 -22.00 -12.82
CA LEU A 428 23.13 -20.74 -13.56
C LEU A 428 22.85 -21.01 -15.05
N GLY A 429 21.90 -20.26 -15.62
CA GLY A 429 21.31 -20.51 -16.95
C GLY A 429 19.91 -21.11 -16.90
N HIS A 430 19.49 -21.60 -15.73
CA HIS A 430 18.11 -22.00 -15.52
C HIS A 430 17.24 -20.79 -15.17
N VAL A 431 16.17 -20.58 -15.92
CA VAL A 431 15.20 -19.49 -15.80
C VAL A 431 13.86 -19.99 -15.29
N VAL A 432 12.98 -19.07 -14.91
CA VAL A 432 11.62 -19.44 -14.48
C VAL A 432 10.64 -19.46 -15.65
N SER A 433 9.73 -20.41 -15.62
CA SER A 433 8.70 -20.59 -16.63
C SER A 433 7.45 -19.76 -16.33
N ALA A 434 6.71 -19.34 -17.36
CA ALA A 434 5.54 -18.47 -17.17
C ALA A 434 4.33 -19.19 -16.56
N ASP A 435 4.25 -20.52 -16.69
CA ASP A 435 3.12 -21.33 -16.26
C ASP A 435 2.94 -21.36 -14.73
N TYR A 436 3.98 -20.99 -13.98
CA TYR A 436 3.90 -20.86 -12.52
C TYR A 436 2.70 -20.01 -12.07
N LEU A 437 2.41 -18.91 -12.78
CA LEU A 437 1.28 -18.03 -12.47
C LEU A 437 -0.05 -18.79 -12.47
N TYR A 438 -0.25 -19.74 -13.37
CA TYR A 438 -1.47 -20.53 -13.43
C TYR A 438 -1.63 -21.36 -12.16
N PHE A 439 -0.61 -22.13 -11.79
CA PHE A 439 -0.70 -23.03 -10.64
C PHE A 439 -0.76 -22.28 -9.30
N ASP A 440 -0.04 -21.15 -9.16
CA ASP A 440 -0.10 -20.31 -7.96
C ASP A 440 -1.49 -19.69 -7.75
N SER A 441 -2.23 -19.43 -8.84
CA SER A 441 -3.54 -18.77 -8.79
C SER A 441 -4.73 -19.70 -9.00
N ALA A 442 -4.52 -20.97 -9.36
CA ALA A 442 -5.57 -21.88 -9.82
C ALA A 442 -6.75 -22.02 -8.85
N ASP A 443 -6.48 -22.22 -7.56
CA ASP A 443 -7.54 -22.37 -6.54
C ASP A 443 -8.34 -21.07 -6.37
N LYS A 444 -7.65 -19.93 -6.36
CA LYS A 444 -8.27 -18.60 -6.28
C LYS A 444 -9.14 -18.34 -7.51
N LEU A 445 -8.64 -18.67 -8.71
CA LEU A 445 -9.38 -18.51 -9.96
C LEU A 445 -10.58 -19.45 -10.06
N LEU A 446 -10.51 -20.64 -9.45
CA LEU A 446 -11.64 -21.56 -9.33
C LEU A 446 -12.72 -20.97 -8.40
N GLN A 447 -12.31 -20.46 -7.23
CA GLN A 447 -13.22 -19.83 -6.26
C GLN A 447 -13.92 -18.60 -6.85
N SER A 448 -13.19 -17.78 -7.60
CA SER A 448 -13.75 -16.61 -8.30
C SER A 448 -14.52 -16.96 -9.59
N ARG A 449 -14.64 -18.25 -9.92
CA ARG A 449 -15.33 -18.78 -11.11
C ARG A 449 -14.73 -18.30 -12.45
N ILE A 450 -13.49 -17.83 -12.44
CA ILE A 450 -12.74 -17.44 -13.65
C ILE A 450 -12.18 -18.69 -14.35
N LEU A 451 -11.73 -19.67 -13.58
CA LEU A 451 -11.20 -20.95 -14.05
C LEU A 451 -12.29 -22.04 -13.99
N PRO A 452 -12.63 -22.69 -15.12
CA PRO A 452 -13.58 -23.79 -15.11
C PRO A 452 -13.10 -24.98 -14.28
N ARG A 453 -14.00 -25.57 -13.48
CA ARG A 453 -13.69 -26.71 -12.60
C ARG A 453 -13.07 -27.90 -13.32
N LYS A 454 -13.58 -28.27 -14.51
CA LYS A 454 -13.01 -29.37 -15.33
C LYS A 454 -11.54 -29.11 -15.69
N VAL A 455 -11.20 -27.88 -16.04
CA VAL A 455 -9.82 -27.51 -16.41
C VAL A 455 -8.92 -27.61 -15.18
N HIS A 456 -9.35 -27.08 -14.03
CA HIS A 456 -8.62 -27.16 -12.76
C HIS A 456 -8.36 -28.61 -12.32
N GLU A 457 -9.39 -29.45 -12.27
CA GLU A 457 -9.26 -30.83 -11.78
C GLU A 457 -8.31 -31.65 -12.66
N LYS A 458 -8.37 -31.47 -13.98
CA LYS A 458 -7.49 -32.17 -14.94
C LYS A 458 -6.05 -31.71 -14.84
N THR A 459 -5.78 -30.40 -14.86
CA THR A 459 -4.41 -29.89 -14.78
C THR A 459 -3.76 -30.19 -13.43
N MET A 460 -4.52 -30.19 -12.33
CA MET A 460 -4.04 -30.58 -11.00
C MET A 460 -3.78 -32.08 -10.84
N SER A 461 -4.48 -32.92 -11.60
CA SER A 461 -4.22 -34.35 -11.65
C SER A 461 -2.95 -34.63 -12.46
N TRP A 462 -2.86 -34.07 -13.66
CA TRP A 462 -1.73 -34.25 -14.56
C TRP A 462 -0.42 -33.67 -14.02
N SER A 463 -0.46 -32.61 -13.21
CA SER A 463 0.73 -32.05 -12.56
C SER A 463 1.41 -33.01 -11.56
N LYS A 464 0.73 -34.09 -11.16
CA LYS A 464 1.27 -35.16 -10.29
C LYS A 464 1.59 -36.45 -11.06
N GLY A 465 1.41 -36.44 -12.38
CA GLY A 465 1.59 -37.58 -13.26
C GLY A 465 3.02 -37.73 -13.79
N SER A 466 3.14 -38.38 -14.94
CA SER A 466 4.40 -38.54 -15.69
C SER A 466 4.95 -37.19 -16.18
N GLU A 467 6.18 -37.17 -16.70
CA GLU A 467 6.75 -35.94 -17.28
C GLU A 467 5.89 -35.38 -18.44
N ASP A 468 5.29 -36.25 -19.25
CA ASP A 468 4.39 -35.85 -20.33
C ASP A 468 3.06 -35.31 -19.79
N ASP A 469 2.51 -35.91 -18.73
CA ASP A 469 1.33 -35.37 -18.05
C ASP A 469 1.62 -33.99 -17.45
N GLN A 470 2.77 -33.84 -16.79
CA GLN A 470 3.19 -32.56 -16.22
C GLN A 470 3.36 -31.51 -17.32
N LEU A 471 4.04 -31.83 -18.43
CA LEU A 471 4.19 -30.91 -19.55
C LEU A 471 2.83 -30.54 -20.17
N MET A 472 1.90 -31.49 -20.31
CA MET A 472 0.55 -31.25 -20.77
C MET A 472 -0.21 -30.31 -19.81
N ALA A 473 -0.14 -30.54 -18.49
CA ALA A 473 -0.75 -29.69 -17.48
C ALA A 473 -0.25 -28.24 -17.58
N ARG A 474 1.07 -28.07 -17.67
CA ARG A 474 1.73 -26.76 -17.78
C ARG A 474 1.33 -26.03 -19.06
N ALA A 475 1.31 -26.75 -20.18
CA ALA A 475 0.87 -26.20 -21.46
C ALA A 475 -0.60 -25.78 -21.44
N CYS A 476 -1.52 -26.61 -20.92
CA CYS A 476 -2.93 -26.25 -20.77
C CYS A 476 -3.14 -25.03 -19.86
N GLY A 477 -2.39 -24.94 -18.76
CA GLY A 477 -2.41 -23.77 -17.88
C GLY A 477 -2.03 -22.49 -18.62
N LEU A 478 -0.98 -22.53 -19.45
CA LEU A 478 -0.60 -21.40 -20.29
C LEU A 478 -1.60 -21.08 -21.38
N VAL A 479 -2.18 -22.08 -22.07
CA VAL A 479 -3.23 -21.85 -23.07
C VAL A 479 -4.40 -21.08 -22.44
N PHE A 480 -4.82 -21.47 -21.23
CA PHE A 480 -5.84 -20.75 -20.49
C PHE A 480 -5.45 -19.28 -20.22
N LEU A 481 -4.25 -19.03 -19.69
CA LEU A 481 -3.77 -17.67 -19.39
C LEU A 481 -3.63 -16.81 -20.65
N ILE A 482 -3.07 -17.37 -21.73
CA ILE A 482 -2.90 -16.68 -23.02
C ILE A 482 -4.26 -16.33 -23.61
N ASN A 483 -5.23 -17.25 -23.60
CA ASN A 483 -6.57 -17.00 -24.13
C ASN A 483 -7.31 -15.94 -23.30
N LYS A 484 -7.14 -15.94 -21.97
CA LYS A 484 -7.68 -14.87 -21.12
C LYS A 484 -7.06 -13.52 -21.48
N LEU A 485 -5.74 -13.46 -21.63
CA LEU A 485 -5.03 -12.25 -21.97
C LEU A 485 -5.42 -11.72 -23.36
N GLY A 486 -5.31 -12.56 -24.38
CA GLY A 486 -5.64 -12.21 -25.77
C GLY A 486 -7.12 -11.82 -25.94
N GLY A 487 -8.03 -12.47 -25.21
CA GLY A 487 -9.46 -12.11 -25.24
C GLY A 487 -9.79 -10.74 -24.63
N HIS A 488 -8.95 -10.21 -23.73
CA HIS A 488 -9.15 -8.89 -23.12
C HIS A 488 -8.34 -7.79 -23.81
N ASN A 489 -7.17 -8.10 -24.36
CA ASN A 489 -6.28 -7.13 -25.00
C ASN A 489 -5.73 -7.65 -26.33
N ASN A 490 -6.48 -7.38 -27.41
CA ASN A 490 -6.10 -7.77 -28.76
C ASN A 490 -4.83 -7.05 -29.26
N GLU A 491 -4.49 -5.88 -28.71
CA GLU A 491 -3.30 -5.11 -29.12
C GLU A 491 -2.01 -5.82 -28.75
N ILE A 492 -2.04 -6.76 -27.79
CA ILE A 492 -0.85 -7.54 -27.42
C ILE A 492 -0.39 -8.46 -28.56
N GLY A 493 -1.34 -8.96 -29.37
CA GLY A 493 -1.05 -9.86 -30.48
C GLY A 493 -0.63 -11.28 -30.07
N ILE A 494 -0.79 -11.66 -28.80
CA ILE A 494 -0.42 -13.00 -28.31
C ILE A 494 -1.48 -14.05 -28.67
N ARG A 495 -1.03 -15.24 -29.08
CA ARG A 495 -1.89 -16.41 -29.35
C ARG A 495 -1.26 -17.68 -28.79
N ALA A 496 -2.11 -18.63 -28.38
CA ALA A 496 -1.69 -19.92 -27.84
C ALA A 496 -1.23 -20.86 -28.97
N THR A 497 -0.03 -20.62 -29.51
CA THR A 497 0.64 -21.48 -30.50
C THR A 497 1.72 -22.33 -29.83
N ILE A 498 2.19 -23.38 -30.52
CA ILE A 498 3.30 -24.21 -30.05
C ILE A 498 4.55 -23.37 -29.77
N ASP A 499 4.85 -22.40 -30.63
CA ASP A 499 5.98 -21.49 -30.44
C ASP A 499 5.82 -20.63 -29.19
N THR A 500 4.66 -20.01 -28.99
CA THR A 500 4.36 -19.22 -27.78
C THR A 500 4.49 -20.07 -26.52
N LEU A 501 3.95 -21.29 -26.52
CA LEU A 501 4.02 -22.19 -25.36
C LEU A 501 5.46 -22.60 -25.08
N ALA A 502 6.22 -23.01 -26.09
CA ALA A 502 7.63 -23.40 -25.94
C ALA A 502 8.49 -22.22 -25.45
N ASP A 503 8.26 -21.03 -26.00
CA ASP A 503 8.90 -19.80 -25.57
C ASP A 503 8.57 -19.46 -24.14
N LEU A 504 7.37 -19.78 -23.64
CA LEU A 504 6.89 -19.53 -22.27
C LEU A 504 7.24 -20.61 -21.23
N LEU A 505 7.54 -21.83 -21.68
CA LEU A 505 7.84 -23.00 -20.85
C LEU A 505 9.33 -23.28 -20.65
N ILE A 506 10.21 -22.72 -21.49
CA ILE A 506 11.65 -22.97 -21.36
C ILE A 506 12.18 -22.58 -19.97
N GLU A 507 12.94 -23.51 -19.39
CA GLU A 507 13.57 -23.40 -18.06
C GLU A 507 15.09 -23.48 -18.12
N ASP A 508 15.67 -24.02 -19.19
CA ASP A 508 17.12 -24.09 -19.40
C ASP A 508 17.48 -23.40 -20.71
N LEU A 509 18.13 -22.25 -20.62
CA LEU A 509 18.50 -21.44 -21.77
C LEU A 509 19.48 -22.16 -22.71
N SER A 510 20.39 -22.98 -22.17
CA SER A 510 21.41 -23.67 -22.97
C SER A 510 20.84 -24.82 -23.79
N ASN A 511 19.82 -25.49 -23.28
CA ASN A 511 19.10 -26.53 -24.03
C ASN A 511 18.11 -25.95 -25.05
N GLY A 512 17.74 -24.67 -24.91
CA GLY A 512 16.80 -24.01 -25.80
C GLY A 512 15.39 -24.61 -25.74
N SER A 513 14.50 -24.14 -26.60
CA SER A 513 13.09 -24.59 -26.64
C SER A 513 12.76 -25.53 -27.80
N SER A 514 13.77 -26.12 -28.46
CA SER A 514 13.61 -27.06 -29.58
C SER A 514 12.93 -28.37 -29.14
N GLY A 515 13.37 -28.94 -28.00
CA GLY A 515 12.78 -30.15 -27.42
C GLY A 515 11.29 -29.97 -27.11
N LEU A 516 10.93 -28.83 -26.52
CA LEU A 516 9.54 -28.47 -26.23
C LEU A 516 8.70 -28.39 -27.51
N ARG A 517 9.19 -27.71 -28.56
CA ARG A 517 8.50 -27.61 -29.85
C ARG A 517 8.24 -28.97 -30.52
N SER A 518 9.10 -29.95 -30.28
CA SER A 518 8.90 -31.31 -30.82
C SER A 518 7.89 -32.15 -30.03
N ARG A 519 7.80 -31.94 -28.71
CA ARG A 519 6.94 -32.72 -27.80
C ARG A 519 5.52 -32.18 -27.72
N LEU A 520 5.37 -30.86 -27.64
CA LEU A 520 4.08 -30.19 -27.41
C LEU A 520 2.98 -30.57 -28.43
N PRO A 521 3.23 -30.62 -29.77
CA PRO A 521 2.19 -30.99 -30.72
C PRO A 521 1.57 -32.36 -30.41
N ARG A 522 2.42 -33.37 -30.15
CA ARG A 522 1.98 -34.74 -29.85
C ARG A 522 1.11 -34.81 -28.60
N LEU A 523 1.42 -34.01 -27.58
CA LEU A 523 0.66 -33.99 -26.33
C LEU A 523 -0.67 -33.22 -26.48
N LEU A 524 -0.65 -32.08 -27.16
CA LEU A 524 -1.81 -31.20 -27.26
C LEU A 524 -2.86 -31.72 -28.24
N ASP A 525 -2.46 -32.43 -29.30
CA ASP A 525 -3.39 -33.05 -30.27
C ASP A 525 -4.33 -34.08 -29.60
N HIS A 526 -3.91 -34.67 -28.48
CA HIS A 526 -4.69 -35.66 -27.72
C HIS A 526 -5.35 -35.07 -26.46
N CYS A 527 -5.24 -33.76 -26.25
CA CYS A 527 -5.70 -33.11 -25.03
C CYS A 527 -7.20 -32.77 -25.09
N GLU A 528 -8.01 -33.48 -24.29
CA GLU A 528 -9.47 -33.30 -24.19
C GLU A 528 -9.96 -31.92 -23.72
N LEU A 529 -9.06 -31.06 -23.22
CA LEU A 529 -9.39 -29.70 -22.80
C LEU A 529 -9.25 -28.69 -23.94
N LEU A 530 -8.55 -29.06 -25.02
CA LEU A 530 -8.22 -28.19 -26.15
C LEU A 530 -8.89 -28.63 -27.45
N MET A 531 -9.46 -29.84 -27.46
CA MET A 531 -10.45 -30.32 -28.44
C MET A 531 -11.83 -29.78 -28.06
#